data_AF-A0A838L4C6-F1
#
_entry.id   AF-A0A838L4C6-F1
#
_cell.length_a   1.000
_cell.length_b   1.000
_cell.length_c   1.000
_cell.angle_alpha   90.00
_cell.angle_beta   90.00
_cell.angle_gamma   90.00
#
_symmetry.space_group_name_H-M   'P 1'
#
loop_
_entity.id
_entity.type
_entity.pdbx_description
1 polymer ?
#
loop_
_entity_poly.entity_id
_entity_poly.type
_entity_poly.pdbx_seq_one_letter_code
_entity_poly.pdbx_strand_id
1 'polypeptide(L)'
;MEALVAYVRSGQPDLTNRQMALLLLVYRTNGPHTVRGLAGILGVSKPVVTRALNTLGRLGYLRRERDERDRRNIFVTRTSRGAEFLEGFRSLIAGKERRRPQVVPQQAAHA
;
A
#
# COMPACT_ATOMS: atom_id res chain seq x y z
N MET A 1 -1.99 16.45 -11.41
CA MET A 1 -2.19 17.05 -10.06
C MET A 1 -3.44 16.47 -9.38
N GLU A 2 -4.55 16.34 -10.12
CA GLU A 2 -5.84 15.82 -9.63
C GLU A 2 -5.77 14.50 -8.84
N ALA A 3 -5.05 13.49 -9.34
CA ALA A 3 -4.94 12.19 -8.65
C ALA A 3 -4.35 12.27 -7.23
N LEU A 4 -3.38 13.16 -6.98
CA LEU A 4 -2.81 13.36 -5.65
C LEU A 4 -3.80 14.07 -4.72
N VAL A 5 -4.52 15.08 -5.23
CA VAL A 5 -5.59 15.76 -4.48
C VAL A 5 -6.71 14.79 -4.14
N ALA A 6 -7.12 13.94 -5.10
CA ALA A 6 -8.13 12.92 -4.89
C ALA A 6 -7.68 11.86 -3.87
N TYR A 7 -6.40 11.47 -3.88
CA TYR A 7 -5.83 10.58 -2.88
C TYR A 7 -5.92 11.17 -1.46
N VAL A 8 -5.50 12.41 -1.27
CA VAL A 8 -5.59 13.10 0.03
C VAL A 8 -7.05 13.20 0.49
N ARG A 9 -7.99 13.44 -0.42
CA ARG A 9 -9.43 13.51 -0.12
C ARG A 9 -10.09 12.14 0.11
N SER A 10 -9.44 11.04 -0.29
CA SER A 10 -10.01 9.69 -0.19
C SER A 10 -10.14 9.15 1.23
N GLY A 11 -9.43 9.76 2.20
CA GLY A 11 -9.37 9.30 3.59
C GLY A 11 -8.50 8.05 3.80
N GLN A 12 -7.74 7.64 2.77
CA GLN A 12 -6.74 6.58 2.91
C GLN A 12 -5.55 7.05 3.75
N PRO A 13 -4.80 6.14 4.40
CA PRO A 13 -3.61 6.50 5.15
C PRO A 13 -2.58 7.27 4.31
N ASP A 14 -2.01 8.34 4.85
CA ASP A 14 -0.93 9.07 4.18
C ASP A 14 0.34 8.23 4.13
N LEU A 15 0.74 7.87 2.92
CA LEU A 15 2.01 7.21 2.67
C LEU A 15 3.04 8.23 2.22
N THR A 16 4.18 8.28 2.90
CA THR A 16 5.35 8.97 2.37
C THR A 16 5.73 8.39 1.01
N ASN A 17 6.36 9.18 0.14
CA ASN A 17 6.83 8.72 -1.18
C ASN A 17 7.66 7.43 -1.10
N ARG A 18 8.44 7.28 -0.03
CA ARG A 18 9.26 6.08 0.20
C ARG A 18 8.42 4.84 0.52
N GLN A 19 7.39 4.99 1.35
CA GLN A 19 6.47 3.90 1.66
C GLN A 19 5.66 3.50 0.42
N MET A 20 5.17 4.49 -0.34
CA MET A 20 4.49 4.25 -1.62
C MET A 20 5.41 3.52 -2.62
N ALA A 21 6.65 3.98 -2.78
CA ALA A 21 7.63 3.34 -3.67
C ALA A 21 7.93 1.88 -3.26
N LEU A 22 8.11 1.61 -1.97
CA LEU A 22 8.33 0.25 -1.47
C LEU A 22 7.11 -0.65 -1.71
N LEU A 23 5.91 -0.14 -1.46
CA LEU A 23 4.68 -0.88 -1.69
C LEU A 23 4.53 -1.22 -3.17
N LEU A 24 4.70 -0.25 -4.07
CA LEU A 24 4.67 -0.47 -5.51
C LEU A 24 5.74 -1.48 -5.95
N LEU A 25 6.97 -1.36 -5.45
CA LEU A 25 8.06 -2.26 -5.79
C LEU A 25 7.71 -3.71 -5.46
N VAL A 26 7.26 -3.99 -4.24
CA VAL A 26 6.90 -5.35 -3.80
C VAL A 26 5.77 -5.96 -4.66
N TYR A 27 4.81 -5.15 -5.11
CA TYR A 27 3.68 -5.62 -5.92
C TYR A 27 3.99 -5.72 -7.42
N ARG A 28 4.98 -4.98 -7.92
CA ARG A 28 5.32 -4.91 -9.35
C ARG A 28 6.49 -5.79 -9.75
N THR A 29 7.36 -6.15 -8.82
CA THR A 29 8.53 -7.01 -9.12
C THR A 29 8.39 -8.39 -8.49
N ASN A 30 9.00 -9.37 -9.15
CA ASN A 30 9.02 -10.75 -8.67
C ASN A 30 9.86 -10.86 -7.40
N GLY A 31 9.41 -11.70 -6.46
CA GLY A 31 10.11 -12.00 -5.21
C GLY A 31 11.24 -13.04 -5.41
N PRO A 32 11.93 -13.43 -4.33
CA PRO A 32 11.67 -13.05 -2.93
C PRO A 32 12.18 -11.65 -2.57
N HIS A 33 11.33 -10.85 -1.91
CA HIS A 33 11.70 -9.51 -1.45
C HIS A 33 12.36 -9.55 -0.08
N THR A 34 13.54 -8.95 0.05
CA THR A 34 14.27 -8.84 1.32
C THR A 34 14.58 -7.38 1.63
N VAL A 35 14.79 -7.06 2.91
CA VAL A 35 15.21 -5.71 3.33
C VAL A 35 16.48 -5.27 2.60
N ARG A 36 17.44 -6.19 2.43
CA ARG A 36 18.71 -5.91 1.73
C ARG A 36 18.47 -5.60 0.25
N GLY A 37 17.68 -6.42 -0.44
CA GLY A 37 17.38 -6.21 -1.87
C GLY A 37 16.65 -4.89 -2.10
N LEU A 38 15.60 -4.63 -1.32
CA LEU A 38 14.81 -3.39 -1.41
C LEU A 38 15.66 -2.15 -1.10
N ALA A 39 16.59 -2.24 -0.14
CA ALA A 39 17.53 -1.15 0.17
C ALA A 39 18.48 -0.87 -1.00
N GLY A 40 18.97 -1.92 -1.65
CA GLY A 40 19.81 -1.80 -2.86
C GLY A 40 19.08 -1.12 -4.01
N ILE A 41 17.84 -1.54 -4.28
CA ILE A 41 17.02 -0.96 -5.36
C ILE A 41 16.74 0.54 -5.13
N LEU A 42 16.47 0.94 -3.88
CA LEU A 42 16.16 2.32 -3.54
C LEU A 42 17.39 3.20 -3.27
N GLY A 43 18.61 2.65 -3.25
CA GLY A 43 19.82 3.40 -2.94
C GLY A 43 19.83 3.99 -1.51
N VAL A 44 19.20 3.31 -0.55
CA VAL A 44 19.09 3.79 0.85
C VAL A 44 19.60 2.75 1.85
N SER A 45 19.82 3.18 3.09
CA SER A 45 20.25 2.28 4.16
C SER A 45 19.14 1.30 4.60
N LYS A 46 19.54 0.13 5.10
CA LYS A 46 18.59 -0.89 5.61
C LYS A 46 17.65 -0.36 6.69
N PRO A 47 18.07 0.47 7.68
CA PRO A 47 17.16 1.01 8.68
C PRO A 47 16.03 1.86 8.09
N VAL A 48 16.30 2.58 7.00
CA VAL A 48 15.28 3.38 6.29
C VAL A 48 14.19 2.47 5.72
N VAL A 49 14.58 1.37 5.06
CA VAL A 49 13.63 0.37 4.53
C VAL A 49 12.88 -0.32 5.67
N THR A 50 13.58 -0.76 6.72
CA THR A 50 12.95 -1.41 7.88
C THR A 50 11.86 -0.55 8.50
N ARG A 51 12.10 0.75 8.71
CA ARG A 51 11.08 1.66 9.26
C ARG A 51 9.85 1.76 8.36
N ALA A 52 10.06 1.88 7.05
CA ALA A 52 8.96 1.96 6.09
C ALA A 52 8.16 0.65 6.03
N LEU A 53 8.82 -0.50 6.01
CA LEU A 53 8.17 -1.82 6.04
C LEU A 53 7.40 -2.05 7.35
N ASN A 54 7.89 -1.56 8.49
CA ASN A 54 7.16 -1.64 9.75
C ASN A 54 5.85 -0.84 9.68
N THR A 55 5.88 0.37 9.11
CA THR A 55 4.64 1.16 8.91
C THR A 55 3.68 0.45 7.96
N LEU A 56 4.14 -0.01 6.80
CA LEU A 56 3.30 -0.72 5.83
C LEU A 56 2.73 -2.03 6.40
N GLY A 57 3.50 -2.72 7.24
CA GLY A 57 3.06 -3.90 7.96
C GLY A 57 1.96 -3.59 8.99
N ARG A 58 2.10 -2.51 9.77
CA ARG A 58 1.04 -2.06 10.69
C ARG A 58 -0.25 -1.65 9.97
N LEU A 59 -0.14 -1.08 8.77
CA LEU A 59 -1.29 -0.77 7.91
C LEU A 59 -1.89 -2.03 7.26
N GLY A 60 -1.25 -3.19 7.39
CA GLY A 60 -1.68 -4.45 6.80
C GLY A 60 -1.43 -4.58 5.31
N TYR A 61 -0.65 -3.68 4.70
CA TYR A 61 -0.38 -3.67 3.25
C TYR A 61 0.71 -4.65 2.82
N LEU A 62 1.54 -5.08 3.76
CA LEU A 62 2.62 -6.04 3.58
C LEU A 62 2.69 -6.97 4.80
N ARG A 63 3.22 -8.16 4.62
CA ARG A 63 3.55 -9.09 5.70
C ARG A 63 5.05 -9.38 5.70
N ARG A 64 5.59 -9.66 6.89
CA ARG A 64 6.99 -10.05 7.08
C ARG A 64 7.01 -11.48 7.61
N GLU A 65 7.66 -12.36 6.88
CA GLU A 65 7.74 -13.78 7.19
C GLU A 65 9.21 -14.16 7.38
N ARG A 66 9.50 -14.91 8.45
CA ARG A 66 10.82 -15.49 8.63
C ARG A 66 10.93 -16.69 7.72
N ASP A 67 12.06 -16.83 7.04
CA ASP A 67 12.38 -18.04 6.29
C ASP A 67 12.45 -19.23 7.26
N GLU A 68 11.80 -20.33 6.90
CA GLU A 68 11.76 -21.55 7.70
C GLU A 68 13.12 -22.27 7.70
N ARG A 69 13.91 -22.11 6.62
CA ARG A 69 15.23 -22.75 6.46
C ARG A 69 16.34 -21.97 7.16
N ASP A 70 16.25 -20.64 7.15
CA ASP A 70 17.16 -19.76 7.90
C ASP A 70 16.38 -18.58 8.49
N ARG A 71 16.03 -18.65 9.78
CA ARG A 71 15.25 -17.62 10.49
C ARG A 71 15.91 -16.24 10.53
N ARG A 72 17.17 -16.11 10.11
CA ARG A 72 17.85 -14.81 9.93
C ARG A 72 17.35 -14.06 8.71
N ASN A 73 16.77 -14.78 7.73
CA ASN A 73 16.15 -14.19 6.56
C ASN A 73 14.70 -13.81 6.87
N ILE A 74 14.34 -12.59 6.47
CA ILE A 74 12.97 -12.08 6.55
C ILE A 74 12.54 -11.70 5.14
N PHE A 75 11.51 -12.36 4.65
CA PHE A 75 10.86 -12.05 3.40
C PHE A 75 9.72 -11.07 3.62
N VAL A 76 9.49 -10.24 2.60
CA VAL A 76 8.37 -9.32 2.53
C VAL A 76 7.36 -9.87 1.52
N THR A 77 6.14 -10.11 1.98
CA THR A 77 5.06 -10.72 1.18
C THR A 77 3.90 -9.74 1.01
N ARG A 78 3.16 -9.93 -0.10
CA ARG A 78 1.97 -9.16 -0.46
C ARG A 78 0.78 -9.57 0.42
N THR A 79 -0.21 -8.70 0.55
CA THR A 79 -1.46 -8.97 1.26
C THR A 79 -2.65 -8.56 0.39
N SER A 80 -3.83 -9.15 0.63
CA SER A 80 -5.04 -8.75 -0.09
C SER A 80 -5.38 -7.27 0.14
N ARG A 81 -5.23 -6.79 1.39
CA ARG A 81 -5.47 -5.38 1.75
C ARG A 81 -4.54 -4.42 1.01
N GLY A 82 -3.26 -4.77 0.81
CA GLY A 82 -2.36 -3.94 0.02
C GLY A 82 -2.68 -3.96 -1.47
N ALA A 83 -3.17 -5.08 -2.01
CA ALA A 83 -3.67 -5.16 -3.39
C ALA A 83 -4.89 -4.25 -3.59
N GLU A 84 -5.87 -4.31 -2.69
CA GLU A 84 -7.07 -3.47 -2.70
C GLU A 84 -6.72 -1.98 -2.64
N PHE A 85 -5.79 -1.60 -1.76
CA PHE A 85 -5.29 -0.24 -1.67
C PHE A 85 -4.70 0.24 -3.01
N LEU A 86 -3.85 -0.57 -3.65
CA LEU A 86 -3.22 -0.21 -4.92
C LEU A 86 -4.20 -0.14 -6.08
N GLU A 87 -5.26 -0.96 -6.09
CA GLU A 87 -6.31 -0.87 -7.11
C GLU A 87 -7.18 0.38 -6.92
N GLY A 88 -7.46 0.75 -5.67
CA GLY A 88 -8.08 2.03 -5.33
C GLY A 88 -7.24 3.21 -5.82
N PHE A 89 -5.93 3.19 -5.51
CA PHE A 89 -4.98 4.20 -5.96
C PHE A 89 -4.89 4.29 -7.49
N ARG A 90 -4.88 3.15 -8.19
CA ARG A 90 -4.92 3.08 -9.66
C ARG A 90 -6.18 3.72 -10.23
N SER A 91 -7.33 3.53 -9.59
CA SER A 91 -8.61 4.13 -10.01
C SER A 91 -8.54 5.66 -9.94
N LEU A 92 -7.91 6.21 -8.89
CA LEU A 92 -7.69 7.65 -8.74
C LEU A 92 -6.77 8.22 -9.83
N ILE A 93 -5.70 7.50 -10.19
CA ILE A 93 -4.80 7.90 -11.29
C ILE A 93 -5.52 7.89 -12.64
N ALA A 94 -6.39 6.90 -12.87
CA ALA A 94 -7.13 6.76 -14.12
C ALA A 94 -8.25 7.79 -14.31
N GLY A 95 -8.44 8.74 -13.38
CA GLY A 95 -9.56 9.68 -13.40
C GLY A 95 -10.93 9.01 -13.25
N LYS A 96 -10.95 7.72 -12.87
CA LYS A 96 -12.18 7.00 -12.56
C LYS A 96 -12.51 7.31 -11.13
N GLU A 97 -13.11 8.48 -10.89
CA GLU A 97 -13.86 8.69 -9.66
C GLU A 97 -14.87 7.55 -9.57
N ARG A 98 -14.64 6.60 -8.65
CA ARG A 98 -15.71 5.72 -8.22
C ARG A 98 -16.73 6.65 -7.59
N ARG A 99 -17.75 7.03 -8.38
CA ARG A 99 -19.00 7.60 -7.90
C ARG A 99 -19.38 6.74 -6.69
N ARG A 100 -19.19 7.26 -5.47
CA ARG A 100 -19.76 6.61 -4.30
C ARG A 100 -21.26 6.52 -4.59
N PRO A 101 -21.91 5.35 -4.50
CA PRO A 101 -23.36 5.35 -4.46
C PRO A 101 -23.74 6.26 -3.29
N GLN A 102 -24.41 7.37 -3.62
CA GLN A 102 -25.04 8.20 -2.61
C GLN A 102 -26.02 7.28 -1.91
N VAL A 103 -25.80 7.04 -0.62
CA VAL A 103 -26.84 6.47 0.23
C VAL A 103 -27.90 7.55 0.29
N VAL A 104 -28.92 7.44 -0.57
CA VAL A 104 -30.10 8.29 -0.52
C VAL A 104 -30.75 8.01 0.83
N PRO A 105 -30.88 8.98 1.74
CA PRO A 105 -31.66 8.77 2.95
C PRO A 105 -33.09 8.48 2.50
N GLN A 106 -33.56 7.27 2.78
CA GLN A 106 -34.95 6.88 2.60
C GLN A 106 -35.78 7.58 3.68
N GLN A 107 -35.97 8.89 3.54
CA GLN A 107 -36.87 9.64 4.40
C GLN A 107 -38.27 9.61 3.80
N ALA A 108 -39.09 8.81 4.47
CA ALA A 108 -40.52 9.03 4.69
C ALA A 108 -41.42 9.17 3.46
N ALA A 109 -41.69 8.04 2.80
CA ALA A 109 -43.02 7.80 2.27
C ALA A 109 -43.94 7.39 3.44
N HIS A 110 -44.45 8.37 4.18
CA HIS A 110 -45.69 8.28 4.98
C HIS A 110 -46.11 9.69 5.39
N ALA A 111 -46.90 10.32 4.51
CA ALA A 111 -47.94 11.28 4.83
C ALA A 111 -48.98 11.20 3.71
#